data_AF-A0A364RFF3-F1
#
_entry.id   AF-A0A364RFF3-F1
#
_cell.length_a   1.000
_cell.length_b   1.000
_cell.length_c   1.000
_cell.angle_alpha   90.00
_cell.angle_beta   90.00
_cell.angle_gamma   90.00
#
_symmetry.space_group_name_H-M   'P 1'
#
loop_
_entity.id
_entity.type
_entity.pdbx_description
1 polymer ?
#
loop_
_entity_poly.entity_id
_entity_poly.type
_entity_poly.pdbx_seq_one_letter_code
_entity_poly.pdbx_strand_id
1 'polypeptide(L)'
;MLNSEDQVNRITYEAFSKFSNALIRCRSFEEVGECLKLNLKYLFNFHVLRASYTRGSQHVHITVKANHAAICLIGKPDLLAYEKTLLAKGIPLYWKAGELPALPAVFDLPAQEQAELWGWLFKSDGRQIVVSLLAGNSKPFTRREVTFVKLVAETLESKLLELCLYRELDEKNAMILSINQHQQEIITSRTREIADKNKKLLDISILNAHDVREPLSRIMGLLSLVDHVKSPDYLKAEILPRLKTSSSDLDAALKDVIAQATNDLLDLKA
;
A
#
# COMPACT_ATOMS: atom_id res chain seq x y z
N MET A 1 7.46 -44.50 41.51
CA MET A 1 7.55 -43.07 41.88
C MET A 1 7.91 -42.31 40.62
N LEU A 2 6.92 -41.77 39.90
CA LEU A 2 7.19 -40.86 38.78
C LEU A 2 7.80 -39.59 39.37
N ASN A 3 9.00 -39.25 38.90
CA ASN A 3 9.79 -38.12 39.39
C ASN A 3 8.95 -36.84 39.33
N SER A 4 8.90 -36.08 40.42
CA SER A 4 8.22 -34.77 40.50
C SER A 4 8.66 -33.83 39.37
N GLU A 5 9.88 -34.00 38.86
CA GLU A 5 10.43 -33.26 37.71
C GLU A 5 9.75 -33.56 36.36
N ASP A 6 9.39 -34.81 36.08
CA ASP A 6 8.69 -35.19 34.85
C ASP A 6 7.27 -34.61 34.83
N GLN A 7 6.67 -34.51 36.01
CA GLN A 7 5.35 -33.92 36.18
C GLN A 7 5.37 -32.41 35.94
N VAL A 8 6.39 -31.69 36.42
CA VAL A 8 6.56 -30.24 36.16
C VAL A 8 6.77 -29.99 34.66
N ASN A 9 7.67 -30.74 34.01
CA ASN A 9 7.90 -30.60 32.57
C ASN A 9 6.62 -30.86 31.77
N ARG A 10 5.86 -31.91 32.13
CA ARG A 10 4.58 -32.21 31.47
C ARG A 10 3.57 -31.07 31.61
N ILE A 11 3.46 -30.45 32.80
CA ILE A 11 2.57 -29.31 33.02
C ILE A 11 3.00 -28.11 32.16
N THR A 12 4.30 -27.81 32.09
CA THR A 12 4.81 -26.69 31.26
C THR A 12 4.62 -26.96 29.76
N TYR A 13 4.77 -28.20 29.30
CA TYR A 13 4.44 -28.56 27.92
C TYR A 13 2.94 -28.43 27.61
N GLU A 14 2.06 -28.79 28.55
CA GLU A 14 0.62 -28.58 28.39
C GLU A 14 0.29 -27.07 28.35
N ALA A 15 0.91 -26.27 29.22
CA ALA A 15 0.79 -24.83 29.20
C ALA A 15 1.28 -24.24 27.86
N PHE A 16 2.39 -24.75 27.31
CA PHE A 16 2.89 -24.35 26.00
C PHE A 16 1.93 -24.71 24.87
N SER A 17 1.34 -25.91 24.91
CA SER A 17 0.32 -26.32 23.94
C SER A 17 -0.92 -25.41 23.98
N LYS A 18 -1.38 -25.04 25.18
CA LYS A 18 -2.48 -24.05 25.34
C LYS A 18 -2.10 -22.68 24.80
N PHE A 19 -0.89 -22.20 25.11
CA PHE A 19 -0.36 -20.96 24.58
C PHE A 19 -0.31 -20.95 23.06
N SER A 20 0.29 -21.98 22.45
CA SER A 20 0.43 -22.09 20.99
C SER A 20 -0.93 -22.10 20.31
N ASN A 21 -1.89 -22.88 20.83
CA ASN A 21 -3.26 -22.90 20.31
C ASN A 21 -3.97 -21.55 20.43
N ALA A 22 -3.78 -20.83 21.54
CA ALA A 22 -4.35 -19.49 21.72
C ALA A 22 -3.72 -18.49 20.76
N LEU A 23 -2.39 -18.53 20.59
CA LEU A 23 -1.64 -17.64 19.71
C LEU A 23 -1.99 -17.83 18.24
N ILE A 24 -2.18 -19.08 17.79
CA ILE A 24 -2.59 -19.39 16.41
C ILE A 24 -3.93 -18.73 16.07
N ARG A 25 -4.85 -18.64 17.04
CA ARG A 25 -6.19 -18.06 16.84
C ARG A 25 -6.20 -16.54 16.75
N CYS A 26 -5.15 -15.86 17.21
CA CYS A 26 -5.08 -14.40 17.18
C CYS A 26 -5.18 -13.87 15.74
N ARG A 27 -5.97 -12.82 15.52
CA ARG A 27 -6.15 -12.17 14.21
C ARG A 27 -5.60 -10.75 14.15
N SER A 28 -5.22 -10.20 15.30
CA SER A 28 -4.63 -8.87 15.42
C SER A 28 -3.38 -8.90 16.29
N PHE A 29 -2.59 -7.84 16.21
CA PHE A 29 -1.42 -7.70 17.06
C PHE A 29 -1.84 -7.53 18.52
N GLU A 30 -2.91 -6.79 18.79
CA GLU A 30 -3.47 -6.57 20.13
C GLU A 30 -3.85 -7.89 20.81
N GLU A 31 -4.50 -8.80 20.07
CA GLU A 31 -4.84 -10.15 20.56
C GLU A 31 -3.60 -10.98 20.91
N VAL A 32 -2.50 -10.83 20.14
CA VAL A 32 -1.22 -11.48 20.45
C VAL A 32 -0.68 -10.99 21.80
N GLY A 33 -0.78 -9.69 22.09
CA GLY A 33 -0.32 -9.12 23.35
C GLY A 33 -1.10 -9.63 24.54
N GLU A 34 -2.42 -9.66 24.41
CA GLU A 34 -3.32 -10.23 25.42
C GLU A 34 -3.05 -11.73 25.63
N CYS A 35 -2.83 -12.49 24.54
CA CYS A 35 -2.46 -13.89 24.61
C CYS A 35 -1.15 -14.11 25.39
N LEU A 36 -0.10 -13.33 25.09
CA LEU A 36 1.18 -13.42 25.80
C LEU A 36 1.03 -13.06 27.28
N LYS A 37 0.30 -12.00 27.61
CA LYS A 37 0.01 -11.61 29.00
C LYS A 37 -0.63 -12.73 29.81
N LEU A 38 -1.63 -13.40 29.24
CA LEU A 38 -2.40 -14.43 29.93
C LEU A 38 -1.62 -15.73 30.12
N ASN A 39 -0.79 -16.10 29.15
CA ASN A 39 -0.21 -17.44 29.07
C ASN A 39 1.27 -17.53 29.50
N LEU A 40 2.09 -16.50 29.25
CA LEU A 40 3.55 -16.61 29.46
C LEU A 40 3.94 -16.89 30.92
N LYS A 41 3.18 -16.39 31.89
CA LYS A 41 3.44 -16.60 33.32
C LYS A 41 3.40 -18.08 33.76
N TYR A 42 2.83 -18.96 32.95
CA TYR A 42 2.79 -20.40 33.20
C TYR A 42 3.94 -21.17 32.55
N LEU A 43 4.75 -20.50 31.71
CA LEU A 43 5.84 -21.13 30.97
C LEU A 43 7.19 -20.94 31.66
N PHE A 44 7.45 -19.73 32.17
CA PHE A 44 8.68 -19.38 32.86
C PHE A 44 8.50 -18.11 33.69
N ASN A 45 9.39 -17.91 34.66
CA ASN A 45 9.38 -16.73 35.51
C ASN A 45 10.05 -15.52 34.86
N PHE A 46 9.38 -14.37 34.88
CA PHE A 46 9.93 -13.10 34.40
C PHE A 46 9.23 -11.89 35.03
N HIS A 47 9.95 -10.76 35.07
CA HIS A 47 9.38 -9.45 35.37
C HIS A 47 8.90 -8.74 34.10
N VAL A 48 9.77 -8.71 33.09
CA VAL A 48 9.52 -8.09 31.79
C VAL A 48 10.04 -9.01 30.69
N LEU A 49 9.22 -9.28 29.68
CA LEU A 49 9.64 -9.92 28.44
C LEU A 49 9.44 -8.93 27.30
N ARG A 50 10.45 -8.72 26.47
CA ARG A 50 10.35 -7.92 25.26
C ARG A 50 10.73 -8.74 24.05
N ALA A 51 9.87 -8.78 23.05
CA ALA A 51 10.11 -9.39 21.76
C ALA A 51 10.08 -8.32 20.67
N SER A 52 11.11 -8.28 19.84
CA SER A 52 11.29 -7.32 18.76
C SER A 52 11.45 -8.09 17.46
N TYR A 53 10.49 -7.91 16.56
CA TYR A 53 10.44 -8.53 15.23
C TYR A 53 10.45 -7.45 14.15
N THR A 54 11.11 -7.72 13.03
CA THR A 54 11.24 -6.75 11.93
C THR A 54 11.10 -7.47 10.61
N ARG A 55 10.23 -6.93 9.74
CA ARG A 55 10.02 -7.40 8.37
C ARG A 55 9.81 -6.21 7.45
N GLY A 56 10.73 -6.00 6.51
CA GLY A 56 10.65 -4.88 5.57
C GLY A 56 10.57 -3.54 6.30
N SER A 57 9.48 -2.80 6.10
CA SER A 57 9.17 -1.53 6.76
C SER A 57 8.36 -1.68 8.06
N GLN A 58 7.94 -2.90 8.41
CA GLN A 58 7.14 -3.17 9.60
C GLN A 58 8.02 -3.62 10.75
N HIS A 59 7.98 -2.88 11.87
CA HIS A 59 8.68 -3.22 13.10
C HIS A 59 7.66 -3.43 14.22
N VAL A 60 7.69 -4.62 14.81
CA VAL A 60 6.76 -5.02 15.88
C VAL A 60 7.56 -5.20 17.15
N HIS A 61 7.24 -4.41 18.18
CA HIS A 61 7.83 -4.50 19.50
C HIS A 61 6.73 -4.84 20.51
N ILE A 62 6.87 -5.98 21.17
CA ILE A 62 5.95 -6.45 22.18
C ILE A 62 6.67 -6.43 23.52
N THR A 63 6.08 -5.78 24.52
CA THR A 63 6.60 -5.77 25.89
C THR A 63 5.53 -6.28 26.84
N VAL A 64 5.84 -7.35 27.57
CA VAL A 64 4.91 -8.05 28.46
C VAL A 64 5.43 -7.99 29.88
N LYS A 65 4.54 -7.58 30.78
CA LYS A 65 4.65 -7.64 32.24
C LYS A 65 3.56 -8.55 32.78
N ALA A 66 3.68 -8.94 34.05
CA ALA A 66 2.73 -9.83 34.72
C ALA A 66 1.25 -9.40 34.58
N ASN A 67 0.98 -8.08 34.60
CA ASN A 67 -0.38 -7.54 34.57
C ASN A 67 -0.68 -6.69 33.33
N HIS A 68 0.27 -6.54 32.41
CA HIS A 68 0.14 -5.61 31.28
C HIS A 68 0.95 -6.09 30.09
N ALA A 69 0.38 -6.03 28.89
CA ALA A 69 1.12 -6.16 27.64
C ALA A 69 0.94 -4.90 26.81
N ALA A 70 2.05 -4.35 26.35
CA ALA A 70 2.10 -3.25 25.42
C ALA A 70 2.61 -3.77 24.08
N ILE A 71 1.94 -3.40 23.00
CA ILE A 71 2.39 -3.69 21.63
C ILE A 71 2.54 -2.37 20.90
N CYS A 72 3.71 -2.19 20.31
CA CYS A 72 4.06 -1.04 19.51
C CYS A 72 4.39 -1.50 18.10
N LEU A 73 3.55 -1.06 17.15
CA LEU A 73 3.80 -1.17 15.72
C LEU A 73 4.41 0.14 15.26
N ILE A 74 5.68 0.12 14.89
CA ILE A 74 6.43 1.33 14.52
C ILE A 74 6.92 1.16 13.08
N GLY A 75 6.75 2.20 12.25
CA GLY A 75 7.28 2.22 10.88
C GLY A 75 8.79 2.46 10.78
N LYS A 76 9.49 2.47 11.92
CA LYS A 76 10.93 2.65 12.05
C LYS A 76 11.47 1.66 13.08
N PRO A 77 12.72 1.19 12.93
CA PRO A 77 13.32 0.26 13.88
C PRO A 77 13.62 0.97 15.21
N ASP A 78 12.79 0.73 16.22
CA ASP A 78 12.97 1.23 17.59
C ASP A 78 13.64 0.18 18.47
N LEU A 79 14.82 -0.26 18.01
CA LEU A 79 15.64 -1.23 18.70
C LEU A 79 16.48 -0.57 19.79
N LEU A 80 16.48 -1.18 20.97
CA LEU A 80 17.31 -0.77 22.11
C LEU A 80 18.80 -1.03 21.81
N ALA A 81 19.69 -0.33 22.50
CA ALA A 81 21.14 -0.41 22.24
C ALA A 81 21.68 -1.85 22.38
N TYR A 82 21.19 -2.60 23.36
CA TYR A 82 21.57 -4.00 23.55
C TYR A 82 20.95 -4.92 22.47
N GLU A 83 19.76 -4.63 21.96
CA GLU A 83 19.12 -5.39 20.87
C GLU A 83 19.92 -5.22 19.57
N LYS A 84 20.41 -4.00 19.28
CA LYS A 84 21.33 -3.75 18.15
C LYS A 84 22.63 -4.57 18.29
N THR A 85 23.14 -4.68 19.51
CA THR A 85 24.34 -5.48 19.79
C THR A 85 24.07 -6.97 19.60
N LEU A 86 22.92 -7.48 20.04
CA LEU A 86 22.47 -8.85 19.81
C LEU A 86 22.37 -9.17 18.32
N LEU A 87 21.77 -8.27 17.54
CA LEU A 87 21.65 -8.40 16.08
C LEU A 87 23.01 -8.44 15.38
N ALA A 88 23.94 -7.58 15.79
CA ALA A 88 25.28 -7.50 15.19
C ALA A 88 26.15 -8.71 15.53
N LYS A 89 26.16 -9.15 16.79
CA LYS A 89 27.02 -10.25 17.25
C LYS A 89 26.42 -11.64 17.01
N GLY A 90 25.10 -11.76 17.00
CA GLY A 90 24.39 -13.02 16.79
C GLY A 90 24.54 -14.06 17.90
N ILE A 91 25.05 -13.68 19.07
CA ILE A 91 25.23 -14.55 20.23
C ILE A 91 24.29 -14.12 21.37
N PRO A 92 23.80 -15.07 22.19
CA PRO A 92 23.07 -14.73 23.41
C PRO A 92 23.90 -13.85 24.35
N LEU A 93 23.26 -12.86 24.95
CA LEU A 93 23.88 -11.97 25.93
C LEU A 93 23.17 -12.08 27.27
N TYR A 94 23.94 -11.92 28.33
CA TYR A 94 23.47 -11.99 29.71
C TYR A 94 24.17 -10.91 30.52
N TRP A 95 23.38 -10.13 31.27
CA TRP A 95 23.85 -9.05 32.12
C TRP A 95 23.35 -9.27 33.55
N LYS A 96 24.26 -9.12 34.51
CA LYS A 96 23.95 -9.22 35.93
C LYS A 96 23.55 -7.87 36.50
N ALA A 97 23.00 -7.90 37.72
CA ALA A 97 22.74 -6.70 38.50
C ALA A 97 24.00 -5.82 38.58
N GLY A 98 23.88 -4.56 38.16
CA GLY A 98 24.98 -3.58 38.13
C GLY A 98 25.67 -3.40 36.77
N GLU A 99 25.49 -4.32 35.83
CA GLU A 99 26.05 -4.24 34.46
C GLU A 99 24.95 -4.07 33.40
N LEU A 100 23.73 -3.74 33.82
CA LEU A 100 22.60 -3.60 32.93
C LEU A 100 22.83 -2.45 31.93
N PRO A 101 22.49 -2.64 30.65
CA PRO A 101 22.52 -1.55 29.67
C PRO A 101 21.51 -0.46 30.05
N ALA A 102 21.57 0.69 29.37
CA ALA A 102 20.53 1.71 29.50
C ALA A 102 19.17 1.11 29.05
N LEU A 103 18.29 0.89 30.02
CA LEU A 103 16.97 0.31 29.80
C LEU A 103 15.88 1.40 29.91
N PRO A 104 14.80 1.32 29.10
CA PRO A 104 13.64 2.19 29.26
C PRO A 104 12.95 2.00 30.63
N ALA A 105 12.19 3.01 31.08
CA ALA A 105 11.44 2.98 32.35
C ALA A 105 10.48 1.78 32.48
N VAL A 106 10.08 1.17 31.36
CA VAL A 106 9.29 -0.07 31.37
C VAL A 106 10.03 -1.23 32.04
N PHE A 107 11.37 -1.21 32.12
CA PHE A 107 12.18 -2.23 32.76
C PHE A 107 12.57 -1.88 34.20
N ASP A 108 12.10 -0.76 34.76
CA ASP A 108 12.45 -0.36 36.11
C ASP A 108 11.98 -1.39 37.14
N LEU A 109 12.91 -1.83 37.97
CA LEU A 109 12.69 -2.74 39.10
C LEU A 109 13.38 -2.19 40.36
N PRO A 110 12.85 -2.48 41.56
CA PRO A 110 13.49 -2.13 42.81
C PRO A 110 14.91 -2.73 42.90
N ALA A 111 15.86 -2.01 43.50
CA ALA A 111 17.26 -2.46 43.61
C ALA A 111 17.41 -3.82 44.34
N GLN A 112 16.46 -4.16 45.22
CA GLN A 112 16.42 -5.44 45.94
C GLN A 112 16.21 -6.66 45.02
N GLU A 113 15.63 -6.45 43.83
CA GLU A 113 15.42 -7.54 42.86
C GLU A 113 16.71 -8.06 42.25
N GLN A 114 17.83 -7.32 42.34
CA GLN A 114 19.09 -7.66 41.67
C GLN A 114 18.84 -8.10 40.22
N ALA A 115 18.25 -7.19 39.44
CA ALA A 115 17.72 -7.53 38.12
C ALA A 115 18.79 -8.10 37.18
N GLU A 116 18.45 -9.18 36.48
CA GLU A 116 19.28 -9.83 35.49
C GLU A 116 18.59 -9.79 34.13
N LEU A 117 19.32 -9.38 33.09
CA LEU A 117 18.80 -9.31 31.74
C LEU A 117 19.38 -10.43 30.89
N TRP A 118 18.50 -11.17 30.25
CA TRP A 118 18.82 -12.20 29.28
C TRP A 118 18.38 -11.74 27.90
N GLY A 119 19.19 -11.97 26.87
CA GLY A 119 18.92 -11.55 25.51
C GLY A 119 19.31 -12.62 24.51
N TRP A 120 18.40 -12.91 23.58
CA TRP A 120 18.59 -13.89 22.52
C TRP A 120 18.19 -13.32 21.18
N LEU A 121 18.91 -13.77 20.15
CA LEU A 121 18.52 -13.61 18.75
C LEU A 121 18.19 -15.00 18.21
N PHE A 122 16.93 -15.22 17.88
CA PHE A 122 16.50 -16.45 17.22
C PHE A 122 16.39 -16.20 15.72
N LYS A 123 17.03 -17.06 14.94
CA LYS A 123 17.03 -17.01 13.46
C LYS A 123 16.39 -18.28 12.93
N SER A 124 15.47 -18.15 11.97
CA SER A 124 14.83 -19.26 11.28
C SER A 124 14.51 -18.84 9.84
N ASP A 125 14.99 -19.58 8.83
CA ASP A 125 14.67 -19.36 7.40
C ASP A 125 14.72 -17.90 6.91
N GLY A 126 15.82 -17.20 7.22
CA GLY A 126 16.01 -15.78 6.83
C GLY A 126 15.22 -14.77 7.66
N ARG A 127 14.51 -15.24 8.68
CA ARG A 127 13.74 -14.44 9.64
C ARG A 127 14.48 -14.36 10.96
N GLN A 128 14.22 -13.29 11.70
CA GLN A 128 14.88 -13.07 12.97
C GLN A 128 13.95 -12.38 13.97
N ILE A 129 14.00 -12.85 15.21
CA ILE A 129 13.31 -12.24 16.34
C ILE A 129 14.30 -12.06 17.48
N VAL A 130 14.35 -10.86 18.04
CA VAL A 130 15.13 -10.56 19.24
C VAL A 130 14.20 -10.71 20.42
N VAL A 131 14.57 -11.53 21.40
CA VAL A 131 13.80 -11.70 22.63
C VAL A 131 14.70 -11.37 23.80
N SER A 132 14.21 -10.57 24.72
CA SER A 132 14.89 -10.24 25.97
C SER A 132 13.96 -10.43 27.16
N LEU A 133 14.54 -10.88 28.27
CA LEU A 133 13.83 -11.24 29.49
C LEU A 133 14.57 -10.65 30.67
N LEU A 134 13.85 -9.88 31.48
CA LEU A 134 14.33 -9.35 32.74
C LEU A 134 13.80 -10.23 33.88
N ALA A 135 14.72 -10.80 34.65
CA ALA A 135 14.46 -11.62 35.83
C ALA A 135 14.98 -10.91 37.09
N GLY A 136 14.58 -11.40 38.27
CA GLY A 136 15.03 -10.86 39.55
C GLY A 136 14.83 -11.87 40.66
N ASN A 137 15.22 -11.51 41.89
CA ASN A 137 15.16 -12.37 43.07
C ASN A 137 13.76 -12.93 43.36
N SER A 138 12.69 -12.14 43.16
CA SER A 138 11.32 -12.62 43.38
C SER A 138 10.81 -13.52 42.25
N LYS A 139 11.45 -13.46 41.07
CA LYS A 139 11.10 -14.25 39.87
C LYS A 139 12.37 -14.77 39.20
N PRO A 140 13.02 -15.79 39.80
CA PRO A 140 14.27 -16.31 39.29
C PRO A 140 14.03 -17.03 37.97
N PHE A 141 14.87 -16.72 36.97
CA PHE A 141 14.88 -17.37 35.67
C PHE A 141 16.12 -18.25 35.54
N THR A 142 15.93 -19.47 35.05
CA THR A 142 16.96 -20.50 34.99
C THR A 142 17.27 -20.91 33.56
N ARG A 143 18.47 -21.48 33.34
CA ARG A 143 18.87 -21.98 32.01
C ARG A 143 17.94 -23.06 31.44
N ARG A 144 17.21 -23.79 32.28
CA ARG A 144 16.26 -24.83 31.85
C ARG A 144 15.06 -24.22 31.12
N GLU A 145 14.63 -23.03 31.53
CA GLU A 145 13.48 -22.31 30.95
C GLU A 145 13.78 -21.70 29.57
N VAL A 146 15.05 -21.61 29.19
CA VAL A 146 15.49 -21.09 27.87
C VAL A 146 14.89 -21.88 26.72
N THR A 147 14.68 -23.19 26.88
CA THR A 147 14.01 -24.02 25.87
C THR A 147 12.59 -23.53 25.59
N PHE A 148 11.84 -23.16 26.62
CA PHE A 148 10.48 -22.61 26.46
C PHE A 148 10.50 -21.20 25.88
N VAL A 149 11.49 -20.38 26.24
CA VAL A 149 11.68 -19.07 25.60
C VAL A 149 11.92 -19.23 24.09
N LYS A 150 12.75 -20.19 23.68
CA LYS A 150 12.98 -20.50 22.26
C LYS A 150 11.68 -20.93 21.56
N LEU A 151 10.93 -21.86 22.14
CA LEU A 151 9.65 -22.32 21.58
C LEU A 151 8.63 -21.19 21.44
N VAL A 152 8.51 -20.34 22.46
CA VAL A 152 7.67 -19.13 22.42
C VAL A 152 8.14 -18.18 21.32
N ALA A 153 9.45 -17.95 21.21
CA ALA A 153 10.01 -17.06 20.19
C ALA A 153 9.71 -17.57 18.77
N GLU A 154 9.90 -18.86 18.49
CA GLU A 154 9.62 -19.46 17.18
C GLU A 154 8.13 -19.41 16.83
N THR A 155 7.26 -19.73 17.79
CA THR A 155 5.80 -19.68 17.57
C THR A 155 5.31 -18.24 17.37
N LEU A 156 5.82 -17.32 18.18
CA LEU A 156 5.52 -15.89 18.08
C LEU A 156 6.02 -15.30 16.77
N GLU A 157 7.24 -15.63 16.36
CA GLU A 157 7.84 -15.20 15.10
C GLU A 157 6.97 -15.63 13.91
N SER A 158 6.56 -16.90 13.89
CA SER A 158 5.66 -17.43 12.85
C SER A 158 4.32 -16.68 12.83
N LYS A 159 3.74 -16.36 14.00
CA LYS A 159 2.47 -15.63 14.08
C LYS A 159 2.60 -14.18 13.66
N LEU A 160 3.68 -13.51 14.05
CA LEU A 160 3.96 -12.13 13.67
C LEU A 160 4.18 -12.01 12.17
N LEU A 161 4.87 -12.97 11.56
CA LEU A 161 4.99 -13.05 10.11
C LEU A 161 3.61 -13.12 9.44
N GLU A 162 2.75 -14.03 9.88
CA GLU A 162 1.40 -14.19 9.34
C GLU A 162 0.63 -12.86 9.37
N LEU A 163 0.62 -12.18 10.53
CA LEU A 163 -0.08 -10.89 10.69
C LEU A 163 0.52 -9.76 9.84
N CYS A 164 1.85 -9.71 9.74
CA CYS A 164 2.53 -8.72 8.89
C CYS A 164 2.16 -8.92 7.41
N LEU A 165 2.12 -10.17 6.94
CA LEU A 165 1.73 -10.52 5.58
C LEU A 165 0.28 -10.13 5.27
N TYR A 166 -0.65 -10.41 6.18
CA TYR A 166 -2.05 -10.01 6.02
C TYR A 166 -2.18 -8.49 5.90
N ARG A 167 -1.50 -7.76 6.77
CA ARG A 167 -1.50 -6.29 6.72
C ARG A 167 -0.92 -5.74 5.42
N GLU A 168 0.20 -6.29 4.95
CA GLU A 168 0.81 -5.88 3.67
C GLU A 168 -0.15 -6.13 2.49
N LEU A 169 -0.85 -7.26 2.51
CA LEU A 169 -1.85 -7.59 1.50
C LEU A 169 -3.02 -6.59 1.50
N ASP A 170 -3.54 -6.23 2.67
CA ASP A 170 -4.61 -5.24 2.80
C ASP A 170 -4.18 -3.85 2.32
N GLU A 171 -2.97 -3.41 2.70
CA GLU A 171 -2.38 -2.14 2.23
C GLU A 171 -2.25 -2.11 0.70
N LYS A 172 -1.79 -3.21 0.08
CA LYS A 172 -1.68 -3.33 -1.38
C LYS A 172 -3.05 -3.34 -2.06
N ASN A 173 -4.03 -4.05 -1.51
CA ASN A 173 -5.39 -4.10 -2.05
C ASN A 173 -6.06 -2.72 -2.01
N ALA A 174 -5.91 -1.97 -0.91
CA ALA A 174 -6.41 -0.61 -0.80
C ALA A 174 -5.79 0.32 -1.85
N MET A 175 -4.48 0.19 -2.08
CA MET A 175 -3.77 0.95 -3.13
C MET A 175 -4.29 0.62 -4.53
N ILE A 176 -4.49 -0.68 -4.85
CA ILE A 176 -5.04 -1.11 -6.14
C ILE A 176 -6.44 -0.52 -6.36
N LEU A 177 -7.30 -0.56 -5.34
CA LEU A 177 -8.65 0.01 -5.43
C LEU A 177 -8.62 1.52 -5.71
N SER A 178 -7.73 2.26 -5.02
CA SER A 178 -7.54 3.68 -5.27
C SER A 178 -7.05 3.97 -6.69
N ILE A 179 -6.08 3.19 -7.19
CA ILE A 179 -5.57 3.33 -8.57
C ILE A 179 -6.68 3.05 -9.58
N ASN A 180 -7.44 1.98 -9.40
CA ASN A 180 -8.54 1.62 -10.29
C ASN A 180 -9.61 2.72 -10.34
N GLN A 181 -9.98 3.29 -9.19
CA GLN A 181 -10.94 4.39 -9.12
C GLN A 181 -10.42 5.61 -9.89
N HIS A 182 -9.16 5.99 -9.66
CA HIS A 182 -8.54 7.11 -10.36
C HIS A 182 -8.44 6.88 -11.88
N GLN A 183 -8.09 5.67 -12.31
CA GLN A 183 -8.06 5.31 -13.72
C GLN A 183 -9.45 5.40 -14.35
N GLN A 184 -10.50 4.97 -13.65
CA GLN A 184 -11.87 5.05 -14.14
C GLN A 184 -12.32 6.52 -14.33
N GLU A 185 -11.92 7.41 -13.42
CA GLU A 185 -12.17 8.85 -13.54
C GLU A 185 -11.49 9.44 -14.77
N ILE A 186 -10.20 9.11 -14.99
CA ILE A 186 -9.46 9.54 -16.18
C ILE A 186 -10.09 9.02 -17.46
N ILE A 187 -10.43 7.73 -17.50
CA ILE A 187 -11.09 7.11 -18.67
C ILE A 187 -12.39 7.83 -18.97
N THR A 188 -13.22 8.08 -17.96
CA THR A 188 -14.50 8.77 -18.11
C THR A 188 -14.31 10.20 -18.64
N SER A 189 -13.35 10.94 -18.08
CA SER A 189 -13.02 12.30 -18.52
C SER A 189 -12.56 12.32 -19.99
N ARG A 190 -11.60 11.47 -20.35
CA ARG A 190 -11.08 11.38 -21.73
C ARG A 190 -12.13 10.87 -22.72
N THR A 191 -12.98 9.94 -22.30
CA THR A 191 -14.05 9.41 -23.16
C THR A 191 -15.08 10.50 -23.46
N ARG A 192 -15.42 11.33 -22.46
CA ARG A 192 -16.26 12.51 -22.68
C ARG A 192 -15.60 13.50 -23.64
N GLU A 193 -14.33 13.84 -23.42
CA GLU A 193 -13.59 14.75 -24.29
C GLU A 193 -13.53 14.24 -25.75
N ILE A 194 -13.30 12.95 -25.96
CA ILE A 194 -13.30 12.33 -27.29
C ILE A 194 -14.70 12.38 -27.90
N ALA A 195 -15.75 12.08 -27.13
CA ALA A 195 -17.12 12.15 -27.61
C ALA A 195 -17.49 13.57 -28.07
N ASP A 196 -17.10 14.58 -27.30
CA ASP A 196 -17.32 16.00 -27.64
C ASP A 196 -16.55 16.39 -28.92
N LYS A 197 -15.28 15.99 -29.04
CA LYS A 197 -14.49 16.21 -30.27
C LYS A 197 -15.08 15.51 -31.49
N ASN A 198 -15.55 14.27 -31.34
CA ASN A 198 -16.19 13.52 -32.42
C ASN A 198 -17.48 14.20 -32.90
N LYS A 199 -18.28 14.73 -31.97
CA LYS A 199 -19.48 15.50 -32.30
C LYS A 199 -19.14 16.73 -33.14
N LYS A 200 -18.14 17.52 -32.72
CA LYS A 200 -17.68 18.70 -33.47
C LYS A 200 -17.16 18.34 -34.87
N LEU A 201 -16.40 17.25 -35.00
CA LEU A 201 -15.93 16.77 -36.30
C LEU A 201 -17.09 16.36 -37.23
N LEU A 202 -18.14 15.76 -36.67
CA LEU A 202 -19.35 15.42 -37.43
C LEU A 202 -20.03 16.69 -37.95
N ASP A 203 -20.20 17.70 -37.10
CA ASP A 203 -20.83 18.98 -37.47
C ASP A 203 -20.07 19.68 -38.62
N ILE A 204 -18.73 19.73 -38.54
CA ILE A 204 -17.87 20.26 -39.62
C ILE A 204 -18.00 19.44 -40.91
N SER A 205 -18.09 18.11 -40.78
CA SER A 205 -18.23 17.21 -41.94
C SER A 205 -19.54 17.45 -42.70
N ILE A 206 -20.63 17.73 -41.97
CA ILE A 206 -21.94 18.06 -42.56
C ILE A 206 -21.86 19.40 -43.31
N LEU A 207 -21.32 20.44 -42.69
CA LEU A 207 -21.09 21.77 -43.29
C LEU A 207 -20.29 21.67 -44.61
N ASN A 208 -19.18 20.91 -44.60
CA ASN A 208 -18.37 20.71 -45.79
C ASN A 208 -19.11 19.93 -46.90
N ALA A 209 -19.93 18.93 -46.53
CA ALA A 209 -20.63 18.09 -47.50
C ALA A 209 -21.80 18.79 -48.19
N HIS A 210 -22.48 19.72 -47.51
CA HIS A 210 -23.64 20.43 -48.03
C HIS A 210 -23.28 21.85 -48.49
N ASP A 211 -22.79 22.69 -47.58
CA ASP A 211 -22.69 24.13 -47.80
C ASP A 211 -21.51 24.52 -48.70
N VAL A 212 -20.42 23.75 -48.65
CA VAL A 212 -19.24 23.97 -49.51
C VAL A 212 -19.38 23.24 -50.86
N ARG A 213 -19.91 22.01 -50.83
CA ARG A 213 -19.98 21.16 -52.02
C ARG A 213 -21.03 21.62 -53.03
N GLU A 214 -22.15 22.18 -52.58
CA GLU A 214 -23.21 22.69 -53.45
C GLU A 214 -22.73 23.84 -54.37
N PRO A 215 -22.19 24.96 -53.86
CA PRO A 215 -21.72 26.04 -54.72
C PRO A 215 -20.53 25.62 -55.59
N LEU A 216 -19.64 24.77 -55.09
CA LEU A 216 -18.54 24.22 -55.89
C LEU A 216 -19.06 23.38 -57.08
N SER A 217 -20.06 22.53 -56.85
CA SER A 217 -20.69 21.74 -57.92
C SER A 217 -21.38 22.63 -58.95
N ARG A 218 -22.02 23.72 -58.51
CA ARG A 218 -22.60 24.74 -59.40
C ARG A 218 -21.52 25.42 -60.26
N ILE A 219 -20.40 25.82 -59.66
CA ILE A 219 -19.26 26.41 -60.39
C ILE A 219 -18.73 25.45 -61.44
N MET A 220 -18.46 24.20 -61.06
CA MET A 220 -17.94 23.18 -61.98
C MET A 220 -18.92 22.88 -63.12
N GLY A 221 -20.21 22.80 -62.82
CA GLY A 221 -21.26 22.64 -63.85
C GLY A 221 -21.29 23.81 -64.82
N LEU A 222 -21.31 25.06 -64.31
CA LEU A 222 -21.28 26.26 -65.15
C LEU A 222 -20.01 26.37 -65.99
N LEU A 223 -18.86 25.97 -65.44
CA LEU A 223 -17.58 25.97 -66.15
C LEU A 223 -17.58 24.98 -67.32
N SER A 224 -18.15 23.79 -67.12
CA SER A 224 -18.28 22.78 -68.19
C SER A 224 -19.14 23.25 -69.37
N LEU A 225 -20.11 24.15 -69.13
CA LEU A 225 -20.96 24.73 -70.17
C LEU A 225 -20.23 25.78 -71.01
N VAL A 226 -19.16 26.38 -70.50
CA VAL A 226 -18.38 27.43 -71.21
C VAL A 226 -17.87 26.92 -72.55
N ASP A 227 -17.38 25.67 -72.58
CA ASP A 227 -16.82 25.06 -73.79
C ASP A 227 -17.87 24.73 -74.85
N HIS A 228 -19.17 24.77 -74.51
CA HIS A 228 -20.27 24.34 -75.36
C HIS A 228 -21.15 25.52 -75.85
N VAL A 229 -20.94 26.71 -75.28
CA VAL A 229 -21.66 27.93 -75.65
C VAL A 229 -20.91 28.66 -76.77
N LYS A 230 -21.57 28.82 -77.92
CA LYS A 230 -21.00 29.53 -79.09
C LYS A 230 -21.22 31.04 -79.10
N SER A 231 -22.14 31.55 -78.27
CA SER A 231 -22.48 32.97 -78.21
C SER A 231 -21.76 33.67 -77.06
N PRO A 232 -20.86 34.63 -77.34
CA PRO A 232 -20.19 35.42 -76.31
C PRO A 232 -21.16 36.24 -75.44
N ASP A 233 -22.27 36.68 -76.02
CA ASP A 233 -23.27 37.48 -75.33
C ASP A 233 -24.06 36.64 -74.31
N TYR A 234 -24.37 35.39 -74.65
CA TYR A 234 -25.00 34.45 -73.71
C TYR A 234 -24.08 34.11 -72.53
N LEU A 235 -22.78 33.94 -72.80
CA LEU A 235 -21.78 33.71 -71.77
C LEU A 235 -21.72 34.86 -70.76
N LYS A 236 -21.75 36.11 -71.26
CA LYS A 236 -21.72 37.32 -70.42
C LYS A 236 -23.03 37.57 -69.68
N ALA A 237 -24.18 37.28 -70.29
CA ALA A 237 -25.48 37.59 -69.72
C ALA A 237 -25.97 36.55 -68.71
N GLU A 238 -25.67 35.26 -68.92
CA GLU A 238 -26.25 34.17 -68.11
C GLU A 238 -25.20 33.40 -67.29
N ILE A 239 -24.09 33.00 -67.90
CA ILE A 239 -23.10 32.13 -67.24
C ILE A 239 -22.25 32.91 -66.23
N LEU A 240 -21.64 34.03 -66.65
CA LEU A 240 -20.76 34.83 -65.77
C LEU A 240 -21.46 35.35 -64.50
N PRO A 241 -22.71 35.85 -64.53
CA PRO A 241 -23.39 36.28 -63.32
C PRO A 241 -23.64 35.11 -62.35
N ARG A 242 -24.09 33.95 -62.84
CA ARG A 242 -24.32 32.76 -62.01
C ARG A 242 -23.04 32.17 -61.43
N LEU A 243 -21.94 32.25 -62.19
CA LEU A 243 -20.60 31.86 -61.73
C LEU A 243 -20.13 32.78 -60.61
N LYS A 244 -20.36 34.09 -60.75
CA LYS A 244 -20.04 35.08 -59.71
C LYS A 244 -20.84 34.86 -58.44
N THR A 245 -22.14 34.59 -58.55
CA THR A 245 -22.99 34.26 -57.39
C THR A 245 -22.49 32.98 -56.71
N SER A 246 -22.30 31.89 -57.47
CA SER A 246 -21.85 30.61 -56.90
C SER A 246 -20.45 30.71 -56.25
N SER A 247 -19.56 31.54 -56.81
CA SER A 247 -18.24 31.82 -56.22
C SER A 247 -18.34 32.64 -54.93
N SER A 248 -19.30 33.57 -54.85
CA SER A 248 -19.55 34.37 -53.64
C SER A 248 -20.19 33.50 -52.54
N ASP A 249 -21.10 32.61 -52.91
CA ASP A 249 -21.71 31.64 -52.00
C ASP A 249 -20.64 30.69 -51.42
N LEU A 250 -19.69 30.23 -52.25
CA LEU A 250 -18.57 29.41 -51.80
C LEU A 250 -17.64 30.14 -50.83
N ASP A 251 -17.32 31.41 -51.12
CA ASP A 251 -16.50 32.24 -50.22
C ASP A 251 -17.19 32.48 -48.87
N ALA A 252 -18.51 32.68 -48.87
CA ALA A 252 -19.30 32.78 -47.64
C ALA A 252 -19.27 31.46 -46.85
N ALA A 253 -19.56 30.33 -47.49
CA ALA A 253 -19.53 29.01 -46.84
C ALA A 253 -18.14 28.68 -46.26
N LEU A 254 -17.05 29.01 -46.97
CA LEU A 254 -15.69 28.83 -46.47
C LEU A 254 -15.39 29.70 -45.25
N LYS A 255 -15.86 30.96 -45.24
CA LYS A 255 -15.71 31.85 -44.08
C LYS A 255 -16.44 31.30 -42.85
N ASP A 256 -17.63 30.74 -43.05
CA ASP A 256 -18.41 30.14 -41.96
C ASP A 256 -17.71 28.90 -41.39
N VAL A 257 -17.18 28.01 -42.24
CA VAL A 257 -16.38 26.85 -41.80
C VAL A 257 -15.12 27.27 -41.02
N ILE A 258 -14.41 28.30 -41.49
CA ILE A 258 -13.21 28.82 -40.82
C ILE A 258 -13.56 29.46 -39.48
N ALA A 259 -14.65 30.23 -39.42
CA ALA A 259 -15.11 30.85 -38.17
C ALA A 259 -15.49 29.79 -37.13
N GLN A 260 -16.23 28.75 -37.54
CA GLN A 260 -16.60 27.62 -36.68
C GLN A 260 -15.34 26.89 -36.13
N ALA A 261 -14.40 26.54 -37.02
CA ALA A 261 -13.16 25.87 -36.63
C ALA A 261 -12.26 26.72 -35.72
N THR A 262 -12.26 28.05 -35.91
CA THR A 262 -11.48 28.98 -35.08
C THR A 262 -12.08 29.14 -33.69
N ASN A 263 -13.41 29.25 -33.58
CA ASN A 263 -14.10 29.27 -32.29
C ASN A 263 -13.89 27.95 -31.53
N ASP A 264 -13.97 26.81 -32.22
CA ASP A 264 -13.71 25.51 -31.62
C ASP A 264 -12.27 25.35 -31.10
N LEU A 265 -11.27 25.95 -31.76
CA LEU A 265 -9.88 25.97 -31.31
C LEU A 265 -9.66 26.86 -30.08
N LEU A 266 -10.44 27.93 -29.94
CA LEU A 266 -10.39 28.82 -28.76
C LEU A 266 -11.02 28.12 -27.55
N ASP A 267 -12.15 27.44 -27.75
CA ASP A 267 -12.82 26.66 -26.70
C ASP A 267 -11.99 25.44 -26.22
N LEU A 268 -11.12 24.89 -27.07
CA LEU A 268 -10.22 23.77 -26.71
C LEU A 268 -8.95 24.20 -25.96
N LYS A 269 -8.61 25.50 -25.97
CA LYS A 269 -7.41 26.06 -25.30
C LYS A 269 -7.71 26.73 -23.95
N ALA A 270 -8.98 27.01 -23.67
CA ALA A 270 -9.48 27.55 -22.40
C ALA A 270 -9.76 26.42 -21.39
#